data_AF-A0A432QN15-F1
#
_entry.id   AF-A0A432QN15-F1
#
_cell.length_a   1.000
_cell.length_b   1.000
_cell.length_c   1.000
_cell.angle_alpha   90.00
_cell.angle_beta   90.00
_cell.angle_gamma   90.00
#
_symmetry.space_group_name_H-M   'P 1'
#
loop_
_entity.id
_entity.type
_entity.pdbx_description
1 polymer ?
#
loop_
_entity_poly.entity_id
_entity_poly.type
_entity_poly.pdbx_seq_one_letter_code
_entity_poly.pdbx_strand_id
1 'polypeptide(L)'
;MEYDQDWQRKYKDMISTPSRALAHVQPGQRVFIGTGCGEPVQLVSAMTKRAGSLANVELVQLITKGNAPYAEKRYAECFTINSFYIG
;
A
#
# COMPACT_ATOMS: atom_id res chain seq x y z
N MET A 1 -22.65 22.07 4.86
CA MET A 1 -21.61 21.08 5.18
C MET A 1 -20.97 21.57 6.47
N GLU A 2 -21.21 20.90 7.60
CA GLU A 2 -20.50 21.23 8.85
C GLU A 2 -19.13 20.54 8.80
N TYR A 3 -18.08 21.32 9.10
CA TYR A 3 -16.72 20.82 9.18
C TYR A 3 -16.36 20.55 10.63
N ASP A 4 -15.62 19.47 10.86
CA ASP A 4 -15.05 19.16 12.17
C ASP A 4 -13.98 20.20 12.52
N GLN A 5 -14.26 21.06 13.50
CA GLN A 5 -13.34 22.13 13.92
C GLN A 5 -12.04 21.58 14.54
N ASP A 6 -12.06 20.34 15.05
CA ASP A 6 -10.93 19.69 15.71
C ASP A 6 -10.11 18.77 14.76
N TRP A 7 -10.34 18.85 13.45
CA TRP A 7 -9.68 17.99 12.46
C TRP A 7 -8.16 18.00 12.57
N GLN A 8 -7.56 19.14 12.92
CA GLN A 8 -6.11 19.29 13.04
C GLN A 8 -5.55 18.45 14.18
N ARG A 9 -6.28 18.38 15.31
CA ARG A 9 -5.87 17.57 16.47
C ARG A 9 -5.99 16.09 16.12
N LYS A 10 -7.11 15.68 15.52
CA LYS A 10 -7.32 14.29 15.07
C LYS A 10 -6.29 13.85 14.03
N TYR A 11 -5.98 14.72 13.07
CA TYR A 11 -5.01 14.43 12.02
C TYR A 11 -3.60 14.27 12.57
N LYS A 12 -3.20 15.08 13.57
CA LYS A 12 -1.90 14.92 14.24
C LYS A 12 -1.72 13.50 14.81
N ASP A 13 -2.78 12.91 15.35
CA ASP A 13 -2.75 11.55 15.91
C ASP A 13 -2.67 10.46 14.82
N MET A 14 -3.00 10.79 13.56
CA MET A 14 -2.90 9.87 12.41
C MET A 14 -1.53 9.91 11.73
N ILE A 15 -0.69 10.90 12.02
CA ILE A 15 0.65 11.03 11.43
C ILE A 15 1.53 9.88 11.93
N SER A 16 2.08 9.11 11.00
CA SER A 16 2.85 7.92 11.30
C SER A 16 3.97 7.72 10.29
N THR A 17 5.00 6.96 10.67
CA THR A 17 6.07 6.56 9.74
C THR A 17 5.55 5.48 8.79
N PRO A 18 6.12 5.34 7.58
CA PRO A 18 5.76 4.26 6.67
C PRO A 18 5.86 2.87 7.32
N SER A 19 6.92 2.60 8.09
CA SER A 19 7.08 1.30 8.76
C SER A 19 5.94 1.00 9.74
N ARG A 20 5.52 2.00 10.52
CA ARG A 20 4.44 1.86 11.51
C ARG A 20 3.07 1.80 10.83
N ALA A 21 2.84 2.59 9.80
CA ALA A 21 1.61 2.52 9.00
C ALA A 21 1.45 1.15 8.34
N LEU A 22 2.51 0.62 7.71
CA LEU A 22 2.41 -0.67 7.03
C LEU A 22 2.38 -1.83 8.03
N ALA A 23 2.74 -1.67 9.31
CA ALA A 23 2.57 -2.73 10.31
C ALA A 23 1.10 -3.17 10.48
N HIS A 24 0.14 -2.37 10.01
CA HIS A 24 -1.28 -2.73 9.98
C HIS A 24 -1.65 -3.69 8.84
N VAL A 25 -0.80 -3.83 7.82
CA VAL A 25 -1.00 -4.80 6.72
C VAL A 25 -0.51 -6.18 7.17
N GLN A 26 -1.46 -7.12 7.23
CA GLN A 26 -1.28 -8.49 7.71
C GLN A 26 -1.37 -9.51 6.55
N PRO A 27 -0.82 -10.73 6.72
CA PRO A 27 -0.99 -11.81 5.76
C PRO A 27 -2.47 -12.06 5.40
N GLY A 28 -2.75 -12.38 4.14
CA GLY A 28 -4.11 -12.67 3.65
C GLY A 28 -5.00 -11.44 3.40
N GLN A 29 -4.54 -10.22 3.68
CA GLN A 29 -5.33 -9.01 3.43
C GLN A 29 -5.29 -8.56 1.97
N ARG A 30 -6.32 -7.79 1.60
CA ARG A 30 -6.43 -7.15 0.29
C ARG A 30 -6.15 -5.66 0.42
N VAL A 31 -5.23 -5.15 -0.39
CA VAL A 31 -4.79 -3.75 -0.40
C VAL A 31 -5.01 -3.16 -1.79
N PHE A 32 -5.74 -2.04 -1.86
CA PHE A 32 -5.87 -1.25 -3.07
C PHE A 32 -4.78 -0.17 -3.11
N ILE A 33 -3.99 -0.14 -4.18
CA ILE A 33 -2.94 0.86 -4.38
C ILE A 33 -3.50 1.99 -5.24
N GLY A 34 -3.24 3.23 -4.81
CA GLY A 34 -3.61 4.44 -5.58
C GLY A 34 -3.05 4.40 -7.00
N THR A 35 -3.81 4.93 -7.97
CA THR A 35 -3.56 4.71 -9.39
C THR A 35 -2.81 5.87 -10.05
N GLY A 36 -1.99 5.57 -11.06
CA GLY A 36 -1.25 6.58 -11.83
C GLY A 36 -0.28 7.37 -10.94
N CYS A 37 -0.39 8.71 -10.94
CA CYS A 37 0.42 9.56 -10.08
C CYS A 37 -0.03 9.57 -8.60
N GLY A 38 -1.13 8.89 -8.27
CA GLY A 38 -1.63 8.74 -6.90
C GLY A 38 -1.03 7.56 -6.13
N GLU A 39 -0.09 6.82 -6.73
CA GLU A 39 0.59 5.72 -6.06
C GLU A 39 1.43 6.24 -4.87
N PRO A 40 1.23 5.71 -3.66
CA PRO A 40 2.02 6.12 -2.49
C PRO A 40 3.38 5.42 -2.48
N VAL A 41 4.31 5.88 -3.31
CA VAL A 41 5.63 5.24 -3.57
C VAL A 41 6.40 4.88 -2.30
N GLN A 42 6.37 5.74 -1.27
CA GLN A 42 7.05 5.47 0.01
C GLN A 42 6.41 4.32 0.80
N LEU A 43 5.07 4.22 0.78
CA LEU A 43 4.33 3.14 1.45
C LEU A 43 4.52 1.82 0.70
N VAL A 44 4.50 1.86 -0.63
CA VAL A 44 4.80 0.71 -1.49
C VAL A 44 6.20 0.15 -1.21
N SER A 45 7.22 1.02 -1.19
CA SER A 45 8.59 0.60 -0.87
C SER A 45 8.70 -0.03 0.53
N ALA A 46 8.06 0.58 1.53
CA ALA A 46 8.05 0.06 2.90
C ALA A 46 7.32 -1.29 3.03
N MET A 47 6.23 -1.47 2.28
CA MET A 47 5.50 -2.74 2.21
C MET A 47 6.35 -3.84 1.58
N THR A 48 6.97 -3.58 0.42
CA THR A 48 7.82 -4.57 -0.25
C THR A 48 9.03 -4.96 0.60
N LYS A 49 9.64 -4.01 1.33
CA LYS A 49 10.74 -4.32 2.28
C LYS A 49 10.32 -5.28 3.39
N ARG A 50 9.03 -5.34 3.73
CA ARG A 50 8.48 -6.25 4.73
C ARG A 50 7.90 -7.55 4.13
N ALA A 51 8.13 -7.81 2.84
CA ALA A 51 7.57 -8.99 2.16
C ALA A 51 7.85 -10.31 2.91
N GLY A 52 9.02 -10.47 3.53
CA GLY A 52 9.37 -11.67 4.31
C GLY A 52 8.48 -11.95 5.53
N SER A 53 7.68 -10.99 5.99
CA SER A 53 6.68 -11.20 7.05
C SER A 53 5.24 -11.25 6.54
N LEU A 54 5.05 -11.25 5.21
CA LEU A 54 3.75 -11.23 4.56
C LEU A 54 3.60 -12.48 3.70
N ALA A 55 2.38 -13.02 3.67
CA ALA A 55 2.00 -14.13 2.80
C ALA A 55 0.60 -13.85 2.27
N ASN A 56 0.36 -14.14 0.99
CA ASN A 56 -0.95 -14.03 0.34
C ASN A 56 -1.62 -12.65 0.51
N VAL A 57 -0.86 -11.56 0.45
CA VAL A 57 -1.45 -10.21 0.40
C VAL A 57 -1.89 -9.93 -1.05
N GLU A 58 -3.18 -9.71 -1.27
CA GLU A 58 -3.69 -9.36 -2.60
C GLU A 58 -3.52 -7.86 -2.84
N LEU A 59 -2.77 -7.50 -3.88
CA LEU A 59 -2.57 -6.12 -4.32
C LEU A 59 -3.46 -5.84 -5.52
N VAL A 60 -4.44 -4.96 -5.33
CA VAL A 60 -5.35 -4.50 -6.38
C VAL A 60 -4.83 -3.18 -6.93
N GLN A 61 -4.66 -3.12 -8.25
CA GLN A 61 -4.20 -1.90 -8.94
C GLN A 61 -4.93 -1.75 -10.29
N LEU A 62 -4.99 -0.51 -10.79
CA LEU A 62 -5.47 -0.20 -12.14
C LEU A 62 -4.26 0.17 -13.02
N ILE A 63 -3.88 1.44 -13.06
CA ILE A 63 -2.71 1.93 -13.79
C ILE A 63 -1.56 2.13 -12.81
N THR A 64 -0.42 1.51 -13.08
CA THR A 64 0.82 1.70 -12.32
C THR A 64 1.80 2.49 -13.19
N LYS A 65 2.20 3.68 -12.71
CA LYS A 65 3.10 4.57 -13.44
C LYS A 65 4.41 4.70 -12.65
N GLY A 66 5.33 3.78 -12.88
CA GLY A 66 6.61 3.73 -12.18
C GLY A 66 7.06 2.29 -11.89
N ASN A 67 7.91 2.14 -10.88
CA ASN A 67 8.39 0.83 -10.45
C ASN A 67 7.39 0.15 -9.53
N ALA A 68 7.04 -1.10 -9.83
CA ALA A 68 6.22 -1.97 -9.00
C ALA A 68 7.09 -3.05 -8.32
N PRO A 69 7.88 -2.74 -7.28
CA PRO A 69 8.85 -3.68 -6.72
C PRO A 69 8.18 -4.90 -6.07
N TYR A 70 6.91 -4.80 -5.66
CA TYR A 70 6.11 -5.94 -5.20
C TYR A 70 5.80 -6.96 -6.30
N ALA A 71 5.93 -6.60 -7.57
CA ALA A 71 5.67 -7.48 -8.72
C ALA A 71 6.88 -8.29 -9.17
N GLU A 72 8.03 -8.11 -8.50
CA GLU A 72 9.20 -8.93 -8.79
C GLU A 72 8.96 -10.39 -8.40
N LYS A 73 9.40 -11.34 -9.24
CA LYS A 73 9.15 -12.78 -9.07
C LYS A 73 9.53 -13.32 -7.68
N ARG A 74 10.56 -12.75 -7.04
CA ARG A 74 11.00 -13.12 -5.68
C ARG A 74 9.95 -12.88 -4.59
N TYR A 75 8.91 -12.09 -4.85
CA TYR A 75 7.84 -11.80 -3.91
C TYR A 75 6.50 -12.47 -4.28
N ALA A 76 6.50 -13.43 -5.21
CA ALA A 76 5.28 -14.10 -5.65
C ALA A 76 4.53 -14.85 -4.53
N GLU A 77 5.24 -15.35 -3.52
CA GLU A 77 4.64 -15.99 -2.32
C GLU A 77 4.05 -14.96 -1.34
N CYS A 78 4.50 -13.70 -1.42
CA CYS A 78 4.10 -12.63 -0.52
C CYS A 78 2.90 -11.87 -1.06
N PHE A 79 2.92 -11.57 -2.37
CA PHE A 79 1.95 -10.71 -3.03
C PHE A 79 1.29 -11.40 -4.22
N THR A 80 -0.04 -11.42 -4.23
CA THR A 80 -0.84 -11.79 -5.40
C THR A 80 -1.31 -10.51 -6.08
N ILE A 81 -1.01 -10.33 -7.36
CA ILE A 81 -1.33 -9.08 -8.07
C ILE A 81 -2.62 -9.26 -8.86
N ASN A 82 -3.62 -8.44 -8.51
CA ASN A 82 -4.88 -8.32 -9.22
C ASN A 82 -4.89 -6.99 -9.99
N SER A 83 -4.41 -7.04 -11.23
CA SER A 83 -4.29 -5.85 -12.09
C SER A 83 -5.51 -5.70 -12.99
N PHE A 84 -6.18 -4.55 -12.90
CA PHE A 84 -7.35 -4.23 -13.74
C PHE A 84 -6.92 -3.59 -15.07
N TYR A 85 -5.66 -3.24 -15.21
CA TYR A 85 -5.05 -2.82 -16.47
C TYR A 85 -3.62 -3.38 -16.53
N ILE A 86 -3.23 -3.86 -17.71
CA ILE A 86 -1.88 -4.32 -18.04
C ILE A 86 -1.55 -3.63 -19.37
N GLY A 87 -0.44 -2.90 -19.41
CA GLY A 87 0.02 -2.14 -20.56
C GLY A 87 1.52 -2.18 -20.71
#